data_AF-A0A534YSC2-F1
#
_entry.id   AF-A0A534YSC2-F1
#
_cell.length_a   1.000
_cell.length_b   1.000
_cell.length_c   1.000
_cell.angle_alpha   90.00
_cell.angle_beta   90.00
_cell.angle_gamma   90.00
#
_symmetry.space_group_name_H-M   'P 1'
#
loop_
_entity.id
_entity.type
_entity.pdbx_description
1 polymer ?
#
loop_
_entity_poly.entity_id
_entity_poly.type
_entity_poly.pdbx_seq_one_letter_code
_entity_poly.pdbx_strand_id
1 'polypeptide(L)'
;MRRRLVVTFLFLAVVAGCSARRGPAPREVSGFLDDYSLLRAGAPGEVALVSRNPKADWASYDKVLLEPITLWRSGRKSLDAVPEQDLLRLVDGLESPVRRRLGEGFRLVEEPGPGVMRIRLGITEARASDPILDVLRARGGAATGPASGALHPETRRFIEAAAIEGQIRDARSNELLAAGVASVSPDPTNWT
;
A
#
# COMPACT_ATOMS: atom_id res chain seq x y z
N MET A 1 -70.62 -16.49 13.10
CA MET A 1 -70.97 -15.22 12.41
C MET A 1 -69.67 -14.43 12.24
N ARG A 2 -68.91 -14.61 11.15
CA ARG A 2 -68.85 -13.76 9.94
C ARG A 2 -68.91 -12.24 10.18
N ARG A 3 -67.84 -11.56 9.70
CA ARG A 3 -67.63 -10.13 9.35
C ARG A 3 -66.53 -9.48 10.22
N ARG A 4 -65.54 -8.75 9.71
CA ARG A 4 -65.19 -8.27 8.37
C ARG A 4 -63.71 -7.85 8.38
N LEU A 5 -63.04 -8.05 7.25
CA LEU A 5 -61.69 -7.61 6.92
C LEU A 5 -61.46 -6.11 7.21
N VAL A 6 -60.32 -5.78 7.84
CA VAL A 6 -59.63 -4.51 7.59
C VAL A 6 -58.21 -4.89 7.18
N VAL A 7 -58.01 -4.93 5.86
CA VAL A 7 -56.71 -5.13 5.20
C VAL A 7 -56.02 -3.78 5.22
N THR A 8 -55.14 -3.55 6.20
CA THR A 8 -54.18 -2.44 6.13
C THR A 8 -52.93 -2.94 5.44
N PHE A 9 -52.87 -2.62 4.15
CA PHE A 9 -51.77 -2.85 3.24
C PHE A 9 -50.62 -1.90 3.62
N LEU A 10 -49.71 -2.33 4.51
CA LEU A 10 -48.47 -1.59 4.76
C LEU A 10 -47.37 -2.17 3.87
N PHE A 11 -47.28 -1.60 2.67
CA PHE A 11 -46.16 -1.73 1.77
C PHE A 11 -44.94 -1.08 2.44
N LEU A 12 -44.14 -1.86 3.16
CA LEU A 12 -42.79 -1.43 3.53
C LEU A 12 -41.81 -2.14 2.59
N ALA A 13 -41.58 -1.48 1.45
CA ALA A 13 -40.47 -1.77 0.57
C ALA A 13 -39.17 -1.52 1.37
N VAL A 14 -38.57 -2.58 1.88
CA VAL A 14 -37.17 -2.53 2.33
C VAL A 14 -36.34 -2.39 1.07
N VAL A 15 -35.97 -1.15 0.76
CA VAL A 15 -35.00 -0.82 -0.27
C VAL A 15 -33.74 -1.63 0.02
N ALA A 16 -33.33 -2.41 -0.98
CA ALA A 16 -32.04 -3.07 -1.01
C ALA A 16 -30.94 -2.02 -0.86
N GLY A 17 -30.42 -1.89 0.35
CA GLY A 17 -29.18 -1.17 0.63
C GLY A 17 -28.01 -2.01 0.15
N CYS A 18 -27.86 -2.19 -1.16
CA CYS A 18 -26.57 -2.55 -1.74
C CYS A 18 -25.61 -1.42 -1.38
N SER A 19 -24.89 -1.61 -0.29
CA SER A 19 -23.75 -0.82 0.09
C SER A 19 -22.68 -1.10 -0.95
N ALA A 20 -22.81 -0.50 -2.13
CA ALA A 20 -21.74 -0.39 -3.09
C ALA A 20 -20.67 0.45 -2.38
N ARG A 21 -19.78 -0.23 -1.65
CA ARG A 21 -18.55 0.34 -1.13
C ARG A 21 -17.81 0.83 -2.37
N ARG A 22 -17.95 2.13 -2.66
CA ARG A 22 -17.19 2.78 -3.71
C ARG A 22 -15.73 2.48 -3.38
N GLY A 23 -15.00 1.89 -4.33
CA GLY A 23 -13.55 1.88 -4.26
C GLY A 23 -13.04 3.32 -4.06
N PRO A 24 -11.78 3.48 -3.61
CA PRO A 24 -11.20 4.80 -3.39
C PRO A 24 -11.51 5.70 -4.58
N ALA A 25 -12.05 6.89 -4.30
CA ALA A 25 -12.43 7.81 -5.35
C ALA A 25 -11.19 8.12 -6.22
N PRO A 26 -11.34 8.41 -7.53
CA PRO A 26 -10.22 8.68 -8.45
C PRO A 26 -9.28 9.86 -8.10
N ARG A 27 -9.42 10.47 -6.90
CA ARG A 27 -8.65 11.60 -6.40
C ARG A 27 -7.48 11.21 -5.48
N GLU A 28 -7.30 9.93 -5.12
CA GLU A 28 -6.43 9.52 -3.99
C GLU A 28 -5.33 8.48 -4.35
N VAL A 29 -4.91 8.39 -5.62
CA VAL A 29 -3.98 7.33 -6.05
C VAL A 29 -2.68 7.91 -6.59
N SER A 30 -1.55 7.34 -6.18
CA SER A 30 -0.20 7.85 -6.54
C SER A 30 0.26 7.43 -7.94
N GLY A 31 -0.41 6.46 -8.54
CA GLY A 31 0.04 5.84 -9.80
C GLY A 31 1.13 4.78 -9.59
N PHE A 32 1.45 4.42 -8.35
CA PHE A 32 2.42 3.38 -8.05
C PHE A 32 1.91 1.96 -8.38
N LEU A 33 0.62 1.70 -8.12
CA LEU A 33 -0.02 0.43 -8.47
C LEU A 33 -0.61 0.50 -9.88
N ASP A 34 -0.56 -0.63 -10.57
CA ASP A 34 -1.04 -0.72 -11.96
C ASP A 34 -2.58 -0.65 -12.06
N ASP A 35 -3.31 -1.16 -11.05
CA ASP A 35 -4.77 -1.13 -11.01
C ASP A 35 -5.32 -1.08 -9.57
N TYR A 36 -5.75 0.10 -9.13
CA TYR A 36 -6.36 0.33 -7.81
C TYR A 36 -7.79 -0.20 -7.71
N SER A 37 -8.47 -0.47 -8.84
CA SER A 37 -9.87 -0.92 -8.84
C SER A 37 -10.04 -2.32 -8.27
N LEU A 38 -8.96 -3.08 -8.17
CA LEU A 38 -8.91 -4.41 -7.56
C LEU A 38 -8.94 -4.35 -6.02
N LEU A 39 -8.60 -3.21 -5.42
CA LEU A 39 -8.45 -3.09 -3.99
C LEU A 39 -9.80 -3.06 -3.26
N ARG A 40 -9.85 -3.71 -2.11
CA ARG A 40 -10.99 -3.72 -1.19
C ARG A 40 -10.50 -3.41 0.21
N ALA A 41 -11.38 -2.96 1.09
CA ALA A 41 -11.04 -2.76 2.50
C ALA A 41 -10.52 -4.07 3.11
N GLY A 42 -9.37 -4.02 3.77
CA GLY A 42 -8.81 -5.16 4.49
C GLY A 42 -9.63 -5.52 5.74
N ALA A 43 -9.44 -6.73 6.24
CA ALA A 43 -9.97 -7.12 7.54
C ALA A 43 -9.23 -6.39 8.69
N PRO A 44 -9.79 -6.34 9.91
CA PRO A 44 -9.05 -5.82 11.07
C PRO A 44 -7.69 -6.51 11.22
N GLY A 45 -6.61 -5.73 11.29
CA GLY A 45 -5.23 -6.22 11.34
C GLY A 45 -4.56 -6.48 9.99
N GLU A 46 -5.27 -6.29 8.87
CA GLU A 46 -4.67 -6.25 7.53
C GLU A 46 -4.36 -4.82 7.08
N VAL A 47 -3.63 -4.70 5.97
CA VAL A 47 -3.44 -3.41 5.29
C VAL A 47 -4.79 -2.79 4.90
N ALA A 48 -4.89 -1.46 4.99
CA ALA A 48 -6.15 -0.73 4.87
C ALA A 48 -6.93 -1.08 3.59
N LEU A 49 -6.22 -1.16 2.46
CA LEU A 49 -6.74 -1.64 1.20
C LEU A 49 -5.89 -2.81 0.69
N VAL A 50 -6.54 -3.91 0.32
CA VAL A 50 -5.87 -5.13 -0.14
C VAL A 50 -6.61 -5.78 -1.29
N SER A 51 -5.85 -6.40 -2.18
CA SER A 51 -6.31 -7.41 -3.12
C SER A 51 -5.38 -8.61 -3.02
N ARG A 52 -5.95 -9.81 -3.03
CA ARG A 52 -5.23 -11.09 -3.05
C ARG A 52 -5.81 -11.95 -4.16
N ASN A 53 -4.95 -12.55 -4.97
CA ASN A 53 -5.36 -13.51 -5.97
C ASN A 53 -5.75 -14.83 -5.26
N PRO A 54 -7.02 -15.24 -5.28
CA PRO A 54 -7.47 -16.45 -4.58
C PRO A 54 -6.98 -17.74 -5.25
N LYS A 55 -6.45 -17.65 -6.48
CA LYS A 55 -5.90 -18.79 -7.23
C LYS A 55 -4.39 -18.93 -7.07
N ALA A 56 -3.74 -17.99 -6.38
CA ALA A 56 -2.30 -18.05 -6.15
C ALA A 56 -1.95 -19.23 -5.25
N ASP A 57 -1.01 -20.06 -5.69
CA ASP A 57 -0.41 -21.11 -4.88
C ASP A 57 0.69 -20.52 -4.00
N TRP A 58 0.29 -19.88 -2.90
CA TRP A 58 1.21 -19.23 -1.96
C TRP A 58 2.27 -20.18 -1.40
N ALA A 59 1.98 -21.48 -1.31
CA ALA A 59 2.91 -22.49 -0.80
C ALA A 59 4.05 -22.81 -1.79
N SER A 60 3.89 -22.48 -3.07
CA SER A 60 4.91 -22.68 -4.11
C SER A 60 6.07 -21.69 -4.04
N TYR A 61 5.96 -20.65 -3.20
CA TYR A 61 6.96 -19.58 -3.09
C TYR A 61 7.82 -19.74 -1.83
N ASP A 62 9.13 -19.95 -2.02
CA ASP A 62 10.13 -20.10 -0.96
C ASP A 62 11.18 -18.96 -0.99
N LYS A 63 11.14 -18.11 -2.02
CA LYS A 63 12.10 -17.03 -2.27
C LYS A 63 11.41 -15.70 -2.47
N VAL A 64 12.09 -14.63 -2.12
CA VAL A 64 11.62 -13.27 -2.32
C VAL A 64 12.70 -12.41 -2.97
N LEU A 65 12.33 -11.76 -4.06
CA LEU A 65 13.05 -10.65 -4.67
C LEU A 65 12.38 -9.35 -4.21
N LEU A 66 13.04 -8.60 -3.33
CA LEU A 66 12.59 -7.27 -2.94
C LEU A 66 13.23 -6.23 -3.86
N GLU A 67 12.41 -5.56 -4.67
CA GLU A 67 12.88 -4.43 -5.48
C GLU A 67 13.30 -3.26 -4.58
N PRO A 68 14.22 -2.38 -5.05
CA PRO A 68 14.56 -1.17 -4.31
C PRO A 68 13.32 -0.33 -3.99
N ILE A 69 13.22 0.14 -2.76
CA ILE A 69 12.09 0.96 -2.34
C ILE A 69 12.14 2.31 -3.05
N THR A 70 10.96 2.77 -3.48
CA THR A 70 10.81 4.03 -4.22
C THR A 70 9.98 5.03 -3.44
N LEU A 71 10.27 6.31 -3.61
CA LEU A 71 9.51 7.42 -3.04
C LEU A 71 8.82 8.17 -4.17
N TRP A 72 7.52 8.38 -4.06
CA TRP A 72 6.69 9.00 -5.09
C TRP A 72 6.00 10.22 -4.50
N ARG A 73 6.16 11.37 -5.14
CA ARG A 73 5.52 12.61 -4.70
C ARG A 73 4.97 13.36 -5.90
N SER A 74 3.72 13.80 -5.80
CA SER A 74 3.10 14.64 -6.83
C SER A 74 3.76 16.02 -6.90
N GLY A 75 4.02 16.49 -8.11
CA GLY A 75 4.65 17.77 -8.42
C GLY A 75 6.09 17.65 -8.88
N ARG A 76 6.44 18.45 -9.90
CA ARG A 76 7.80 18.53 -10.44
C ARG A 76 8.77 18.96 -9.34
N LYS A 77 9.87 18.21 -9.15
CA LYS A 77 10.92 18.52 -8.14
C LYS A 77 10.36 18.63 -6.73
N SER A 78 9.25 17.94 -6.45
CA SER A 78 8.61 18.01 -5.15
C SER A 78 9.47 17.32 -4.07
N LEU A 79 10.35 16.40 -4.45
CA LEU A 79 11.28 15.78 -3.51
C LEU A 79 12.46 16.70 -3.14
N ASP A 80 12.83 17.67 -3.99
CA ASP A 80 13.90 18.65 -3.70
C ASP A 80 13.60 19.49 -2.44
N ALA A 81 12.32 19.61 -2.05
CA ALA A 81 11.90 20.30 -0.83
C ALA A 81 12.16 19.48 0.45
N VAL A 82 12.48 18.19 0.32
CA VAL A 82 12.82 17.29 1.42
C VAL A 82 14.32 17.02 1.38
N PRO A 83 15.06 17.15 2.49
CA PRO A 83 16.48 16.85 2.49
C PRO A 83 16.75 15.41 2.03
N GLU A 84 17.71 15.22 1.13
CA GLU A 84 18.04 13.91 0.58
C GLU A 84 18.36 12.89 1.67
N GLN A 85 19.11 13.30 2.71
CA GLN A 85 19.40 12.44 3.85
C GLN A 85 18.13 11.95 4.57
N ASP A 86 17.10 12.79 4.67
CA ASP A 86 15.82 12.41 5.25
C ASP A 86 15.05 11.44 4.36
N LEU A 87 15.09 11.63 3.04
CA LEU A 87 14.50 10.69 2.09
C LEU A 87 15.18 9.32 2.17
N LEU A 88 16.52 9.30 2.26
CA LEU A 88 17.30 8.05 2.44
C LEU A 88 16.98 7.37 3.77
N ARG A 89 16.84 8.13 4.86
CA ARG A 89 16.35 7.58 6.14
C ARG A 89 15.00 6.90 6.01
N LEU A 90 14.06 7.50 5.27
CA LEU A 90 12.72 6.93 5.10
C LEU A 90 12.75 5.60 4.34
N VAL A 91 13.57 5.54 3.29
CA VAL A 91 13.77 4.30 2.52
C VAL A 91 14.39 3.24 3.41
N ASP A 92 15.51 3.53 4.09
CA ASP A 92 16.18 2.55 4.96
C ASP A 92 15.27 2.11 6.12
N GLY A 93 14.54 3.06 6.72
CA GLY A 93 13.57 2.81 7.78
C GLY A 93 12.44 1.88 7.37
N LEU A 94 12.10 1.78 6.08
CA LEU A 94 11.16 0.80 5.56
C LEU A 94 11.85 -0.48 5.07
N GLU A 95 12.96 -0.37 4.36
CA GLU A 95 13.65 -1.50 3.71
C GLU A 95 14.24 -2.47 4.74
N SER A 96 14.98 -1.95 5.72
CA SER A 96 15.65 -2.75 6.75
C SER A 96 14.69 -3.66 7.54
N PRO A 97 13.56 -3.18 8.10
CA PRO A 97 12.60 -4.05 8.78
C PRO A 97 11.88 -5.02 7.84
N VAL A 98 11.56 -4.61 6.61
CA VAL A 98 10.92 -5.48 5.62
C VAL A 98 11.84 -6.64 5.26
N ARG A 99 13.10 -6.37 4.91
CA ARG A 99 14.10 -7.41 4.60
C ARG A 99 14.28 -8.38 5.77
N ARG A 100 14.42 -7.85 6.99
CA ARG A 100 14.54 -8.68 8.20
C ARG A 100 13.33 -9.60 8.35
N ARG A 101 12.11 -9.07 8.26
CA ARG A 101 10.88 -9.85 8.45
C ARG A 101 10.68 -10.89 7.36
N LEU A 102 10.99 -10.57 6.11
CA LEU A 102 10.93 -11.52 5.00
C LEU A 102 11.98 -12.63 5.15
N GLY A 103 13.18 -12.29 5.60
CA GLY A 103 14.28 -13.23 5.82
C GLY A 103 14.01 -14.27 6.92
N GLU A 104 13.02 -14.06 7.78
CA GLU A 104 12.59 -15.05 8.77
C GLU A 104 11.88 -16.27 8.14
N GLY A 105 11.27 -16.10 6.96
CA GLY A 105 10.45 -17.14 6.31
C GLY A 105 10.81 -17.44 4.86
N PHE A 106 11.57 -16.57 4.19
CA PHE A 106 11.92 -16.69 2.79
C PHE A 106 13.42 -16.52 2.56
N ARG A 107 13.94 -17.19 1.53
CA ARG A 107 15.28 -16.88 1.02
C ARG A 107 15.21 -15.59 0.19
N LEU A 108 15.88 -14.54 0.64
CA LEU A 108 16.06 -13.34 -0.15
C LEU A 108 16.98 -13.62 -1.34
N VAL A 109 16.57 -13.19 -2.53
CA VAL A 109 17.31 -13.35 -3.79
C VAL A 109 17.31 -12.03 -4.55
N GLU A 110 18.29 -11.85 -5.43
CA GLU A 110 18.45 -10.63 -6.24
C GLU A 110 17.95 -10.82 -7.68
N GLU A 111 17.60 -12.05 -8.08
CA GLU A 111 17.19 -12.38 -9.45
C GLU A 111 15.85 -13.14 -9.48
N PRO A 112 15.01 -12.94 -10.51
CA PRO A 112 13.77 -13.68 -10.69
C PRO A 112 14.03 -15.17 -10.99
N GLY A 113 13.11 -16.04 -10.57
CA GLY A 113 13.25 -17.48 -10.79
C GLY A 113 12.08 -18.30 -10.25
N PRO A 114 12.13 -19.64 -10.38
CA PRO A 114 11.09 -20.53 -9.85
C PRO A 114 10.94 -20.38 -8.33
N GLY A 115 9.68 -20.25 -7.87
CA GLY A 115 9.35 -20.06 -6.45
C GLY A 115 9.70 -18.67 -5.90
N VAL A 116 10.01 -17.69 -6.76
CA VAL A 116 10.34 -16.32 -6.34
C VAL A 116 9.11 -15.43 -6.45
N MET A 117 8.71 -14.83 -5.32
CA MET A 117 7.83 -13.66 -5.32
C MET A 117 8.67 -12.40 -5.51
N ARG A 118 8.25 -11.53 -6.42
CA ARG A 118 8.80 -10.18 -6.60
C ARG A 118 7.93 -9.18 -5.86
N ILE A 119 8.52 -8.51 -4.87
CA ILE A 119 7.85 -7.50 -4.05
C ILE A 119 8.35 -6.14 -4.47
N ARG A 120 7.43 -5.25 -4.83
CA ARG A 120 7.70 -3.83 -5.09
C ARG A 120 6.99 -3.00 -4.04
N LEU A 121 7.72 -2.14 -3.34
CA LEU A 121 7.19 -1.23 -2.33
C LEU A 121 7.49 0.23 -2.69
N GLY A 122 6.56 1.11 -2.34
CA GLY A 122 6.65 2.54 -2.55
C GLY A 122 6.14 3.30 -1.34
N ILE A 123 6.82 4.39 -0.98
CA ILE A 123 6.31 5.41 -0.08
C ILE A 123 5.74 6.52 -0.96
N THR A 124 4.44 6.77 -0.87
CA THR A 124 3.71 7.56 -1.87
C THR A 124 2.94 8.71 -1.24
N GLU A 125 3.07 9.91 -1.78
CA GLU A 125 2.21 11.06 -1.49
C GLU A 125 1.50 11.48 -2.78
N ALA A 126 0.23 11.10 -2.92
CA ALA A 126 -0.61 11.50 -4.04
C ALA A 126 -1.42 12.76 -3.68
N ARG A 127 -1.34 13.80 -4.51
CA ARG A 127 -2.28 14.93 -4.46
C ARG A 127 -3.11 14.97 -5.73
N ALA A 128 -4.43 15.05 -5.58
CA ALA A 128 -5.44 14.97 -6.65
C ALA A 128 -5.29 15.98 -7.81
N SER A 129 -4.39 16.95 -7.71
CA SER A 129 -4.29 18.09 -8.62
C SER A 129 -3.04 18.13 -9.48
N ASP A 130 -2.00 17.31 -9.21
CA ASP A 130 -0.74 17.39 -9.96
C ASP A 130 -0.44 16.08 -10.71
N PRO A 131 -0.51 16.08 -12.06
CA PRO A 131 -0.25 14.89 -12.86
C PRO A 131 1.25 14.58 -13.00
N ILE A 132 2.15 15.48 -12.59
CA ILE A 132 3.58 15.26 -12.65
C ILE A 132 4.00 14.49 -11.41
N LEU A 133 4.73 13.39 -11.59
CA LEU A 133 5.28 12.61 -10.48
C LEU A 133 6.79 12.78 -10.42
N ASP A 134 7.29 13.06 -9.22
CA ASP A 134 8.70 13.02 -8.88
C ASP A 134 9.00 11.73 -8.12
N VAL A 135 10.04 11.01 -8.55
CA VAL A 135 10.33 9.66 -8.07
C VAL A 135 11.79 9.52 -7.70
N LEU A 136 12.06 9.29 -6.42
CA LEU A 136 13.37 8.89 -5.94
C LEU A 136 13.44 7.36 -5.86
N ARG A 137 14.45 6.79 -6.52
CA ARG A 137 14.81 5.37 -6.37
C ARG A 137 16.09 5.29 -5.57
N ALA A 138 15.99 4.92 -4.30
CA ALA A 138 17.19 4.66 -3.52
C ALA A 138 17.80 3.33 -3.99
N ARG A 139 19.11 3.28 -4.16
CA ARG A 139 19.83 2.00 -4.34
C ARG A 139 20.23 1.50 -2.95
N GLY A 140 19.74 0.31 -2.59
CA GLY A 140 20.13 -0.35 -1.35
C GLY A 140 21.66 -0.49 -1.30
N GLY A 141 22.28 0.14 -0.31
CA GLY A 141 23.74 0.15 -0.17
C GLY A 141 24.31 1.42 0.47
N ALA A 142 23.59 2.55 0.41
CA ALA A 142 23.93 3.70 1.22
C ALA A 142 23.42 3.49 2.65
N ALA A 143 24.18 2.73 3.44
CA ALA A 143 24.00 2.68 4.89
C ALA A 143 24.11 4.12 5.41
N THR A 144 22.97 4.77 5.57
CA THR A 144 22.91 6.03 6.30
C THR A 144 23.08 5.58 7.75
N GLY A 145 24.28 5.79 8.32
CA GLY A 145 24.50 5.52 9.75
C GLY A 145 23.39 6.16 10.59
N PRO A 146 23.18 5.72 11.85
CA PRO A 146 22.03 6.10 12.64
C PRO A 146 21.83 7.61 12.58
N ALA A 147 20.78 8.01 11.86
CA ALA A 147 20.52 9.41 11.61
C ALA A 147 19.88 10.01 12.86
N SER A 148 20.74 10.37 13.81
CA SER A 148 20.35 11.03 15.04
C SER A 148 19.95 12.47 14.73
N GLY A 149 18.78 12.89 15.21
CA GLY A 149 18.30 14.27 15.09
C GLY A 149 16.89 14.37 14.54
N ALA A 150 16.24 15.49 14.83
CA ALA A 150 14.90 15.77 14.37
C ALA A 150 14.82 15.75 12.84
N LEU A 151 13.75 15.16 12.29
CA LEU A 151 13.46 15.25 10.87
C LEU A 151 13.21 16.70 10.47
N HIS A 152 13.53 17.07 9.23
CA HIS A 152 13.17 18.37 8.69
C HIS A 152 11.64 18.54 8.68
N PRO A 153 11.07 19.75 8.91
CA PRO A 153 9.62 19.94 8.94
C PRO A 153 8.90 19.46 7.68
N GLU A 154 9.50 19.66 6.49
CA GLU A 154 8.94 19.14 5.23
C GLU A 154 8.94 17.61 5.15
N THR A 155 9.94 16.95 5.74
CA THR A 155 9.95 15.48 5.85
C THR A 155 8.77 15.00 6.70
N ARG A 156 8.47 15.66 7.82
CA ARG A 156 7.35 15.30 8.68
C ARG A 156 6.01 15.46 7.96
N ARG A 157 5.84 16.58 7.25
CA ARG A 157 4.66 16.82 6.40
C ARG A 157 4.49 15.77 5.31
N PHE A 158 5.60 15.35 4.69
CA PHE A 158 5.58 14.27 3.73
C PHE A 158 5.09 12.96 4.37
N ILE A 159 5.65 12.56 5.52
CA ILE A 159 5.24 11.34 6.25
C ILE A 159 3.75 11.37 6.62
N GLU A 160 3.26 12.50 7.14
CA GLU A 160 1.85 12.67 7.54
C GLU A 160 0.88 12.49 6.37
N ALA A 161 1.30 12.84 5.15
CA ALA A 161 0.50 12.72 3.93
C ALA A 161 0.80 11.43 3.14
N ALA A 162 1.79 10.64 3.56
CA ALA A 162 2.24 9.48 2.80
C ALA A 162 1.42 8.21 3.10
N ALA A 163 1.39 7.34 2.10
CA ALA A 163 1.00 5.95 2.20
C ALA A 163 2.20 5.04 1.90
N ILE A 164 2.11 3.79 2.32
CA ILE A 164 2.96 2.70 1.83
C ILE A 164 2.11 1.89 0.87
N GLU A 165 2.57 1.79 -0.36
CA GLU A 165 1.91 1.00 -1.40
C GLU A 165 2.80 -0.17 -1.79
N GLY A 166 2.18 -1.30 -2.09
CA GLY A 166 2.91 -2.52 -2.39
C GLY A 166 2.20 -3.42 -3.37
N GLN A 167 2.99 -4.14 -4.17
CA GLN A 167 2.50 -5.26 -4.96
C GLN A 167 3.44 -6.44 -4.86
N ILE A 168 2.85 -7.63 -4.91
CA ILE A 168 3.53 -8.92 -4.94
C ILE A 168 3.15 -9.58 -6.26
N ARG A 169 4.17 -9.98 -7.02
CA ARG A 169 4.01 -10.65 -8.31
C ARG A 169 4.81 -11.94 -8.36
N ASP A 170 4.35 -12.90 -9.14
CA ASP A 170 5.20 -14.03 -9.53
C ASP A 170 6.36 -13.49 -10.37
N ALA A 171 7.61 -13.80 -9.99
CA ALA A 171 8.77 -13.17 -10.60
C ALA A 171 9.03 -13.65 -12.05
N ARG A 172 8.43 -14.76 -12.50
CA ARG A 172 8.62 -15.30 -13.85
C ARG A 172 7.52 -14.89 -14.82
N SER A 173 6.27 -15.07 -14.40
CA SER A 173 5.08 -14.81 -15.21
C SER A 173 4.59 -13.37 -15.10
N ASN A 174 5.06 -12.63 -14.09
CA ASN A 174 4.59 -11.29 -13.73
C ASN A 174 3.11 -11.26 -13.29
N GLU A 175 2.52 -12.42 -12.99
CA GLU A 175 1.16 -12.52 -12.46
C GLU A 175 1.02 -11.74 -11.15
N LEU A 176 -0.07 -10.98 -11.02
CA LEU A 176 -0.37 -10.27 -9.77
C LEU A 176 -0.87 -11.27 -8.72
N LEU A 177 -0.14 -11.37 -7.61
CA LEU A 177 -0.49 -12.23 -6.48
C LEU A 177 -1.22 -11.44 -5.39
N ALA A 178 -0.72 -10.23 -5.09
CA ALA A 178 -1.39 -9.31 -4.18
C ALA A 178 -1.01 -7.86 -4.48
N ALA A 179 -1.87 -6.94 -4.07
CA ALA A 179 -1.60 -5.52 -4.05
C ALA A 179 -2.22 -4.91 -2.79
N GLY A 180 -1.64 -3.81 -2.30
CA GLY A 180 -2.21 -3.14 -1.15
C GLY A 180 -1.70 -1.72 -0.93
N VAL A 181 -2.47 -0.99 -0.15
CA VAL A 181 -2.17 0.35 0.32
C VAL A 181 -2.36 0.36 1.83
N ALA A 182 -1.29 0.68 2.55
CA ALA A 182 -1.32 0.97 3.97
C ALA A 182 -1.18 2.49 4.14
N SER A 183 -2.09 3.12 4.88
CA SER A 183 -1.90 4.52 5.29
C SER A 183 -0.85 4.58 6.39
N VAL A 184 0.06 5.57 6.34
CA VAL A 184 0.99 5.85 7.45
C VAL A 184 0.27 6.49 8.64
N SER A 185 -1.02 6.84 8.50
CA SER A 185 -1.84 7.45 9.55
C SER A 185 -1.60 6.74 10.88
N PRO A 186 -1.13 7.45 11.93
CA PRO A 186 -0.94 6.84 13.23
C PRO A 186 -2.33 6.41 13.70
N ASP A 187 -2.60 5.11 13.66
CA ASP A 187 -3.70 4.57 14.43
C ASP A 187 -3.34 4.82 15.90
N PRO A 188 -4.08 5.66 16.64
CA PRO A 188 -3.79 5.95 18.04
C PRO A 188 -3.82 4.71 18.92
N THR A 189 -4.31 3.57 18.42
CA THR A 189 -4.35 2.29 19.14
C THR A 189 -3.07 1.46 19.06
N ASN A 190 -2.10 1.83 18.20
CA ASN A 190 -0.86 1.05 18.02
C ASN A 190 0.28 1.44 18.98
N TRP A 191 -0.02 2.29 19.99
CA TRP A 191 0.92 2.78 21.01
C TRP A 191 0.45 2.53 22.46
N THR A 192 -0.49 1.61 22.65
CA THR A 192 -0.92 1.12 23.98
C THR A 192 -0.56 -0.34 24.14
#